data_AF-A0A9E0M4K8-F1
#
_entry.id   AF-A0A9E0M4K8-F1
#
_cell.length_a   1.000
_cell.length_b   1.000
_cell.length_c   1.000
_cell.angle_alpha   90.00
_cell.angle_beta   90.00
_cell.angle_gamma   90.00
#
_symmetry.space_group_name_H-M   'P 1'
#
loop_
_entity.id
_entity.type
_entity.pdbx_description
1 polymer ?
#
loop_
_entity_poly.entity_id
_entity_poly.type
_entity_poly.pdbx_seq_one_letter_code
_entity_poly.pdbx_strand_id
1 'polypeptide(L)'
;VPCLHFEACYYQPLAWCLANGYVRFEGGAQGEHKMARGLLPVATHSAHWLRDARFAAAVADFLAAEGAGIGDYVDELRERNPFKSS
;
A
#
# COMPACT_ATOMS: atom_id res chain seq x y z
N VAL A 1 25.97 3.20 -0.12
CA VAL A 1 25.78 4.16 1.00
C VAL A 1 24.77 3.55 1.97
N PRO A 2 25.09 3.40 3.26
CA PRO A 2 24.13 2.92 4.27
C PRO A 2 22.84 3.75 4.24
N CYS A 3 21.69 3.10 4.41
CA CYS A 3 20.36 3.74 4.46
C CYS A 3 19.92 4.54 3.22
N LEU A 4 20.62 4.44 2.08
CA LEU A 4 20.28 5.20 0.86
C LEU A 4 18.84 5.00 0.38
N HIS A 5 18.32 3.78 0.46
CA HIS A 5 16.92 3.50 0.12
C HIS A 5 15.95 4.31 0.99
N PHE A 6 16.23 4.44 2.29
CA PHE A 6 15.36 5.20 3.19
C PHE A 6 15.37 6.69 2.87
N GLU A 7 16.56 7.23 2.64
CA GLU A 7 16.75 8.62 2.29
C GLU A 7 16.03 8.98 0.98
N ALA A 8 16.26 8.19 -0.06
CA ALA A 8 15.72 8.46 -1.39
C ALA A 8 14.23 8.16 -1.53
N CYS A 9 13.72 7.12 -0.87
CA CYS A 9 12.35 6.65 -1.07
C CYS A 9 11.36 7.12 -0.01
N TYR A 10 11.81 7.61 1.15
CA TYR A 10 10.91 8.08 2.22
C TYR A 10 11.24 9.50 2.67
N TYR A 11 12.45 9.75 3.17
CA TYR A 11 12.72 11.00 3.88
C TYR A 11 12.73 12.23 2.97
N GLN A 12 13.45 12.19 1.84
CA GLN A 12 13.47 13.31 0.89
C GLN A 12 12.09 13.57 0.26
N PRO A 13 11.35 12.55 -0.23
CA PRO A 13 10.00 12.75 -0.75
C PRO A 13 9.02 13.30 0.30
N LEU A 14 9.04 12.80 1.54
CA LEU A 14 8.18 13.29 2.61
C LEU A 14 8.49 14.76 2.94
N ALA A 15 9.76 15.12 3.08
CA ALA A 15 10.18 16.50 3.31
C ALA A 15 9.68 17.43 2.20
N TRP A 16 9.78 16.99 0.94
CA TRP A 16 9.27 17.74 -0.20
C TRP A 16 7.73 17.87 -0.16
N CYS A 17 7.00 16.80 0.14
CA CYS A 17 5.54 16.85 0.29
C CYS A 17 5.11 17.88 1.33
N LEU A 18 5.74 17.85 2.51
CA LEU A 18 5.47 18.79 3.60
C LEU A 18 5.75 20.25 3.19
N ALA A 19 6.90 20.49 2.54
CA ALA A 19 7.28 21.83 2.08
C ALA A 19 6.34 22.40 1.02
N ASN A 20 5.66 21.54 0.25
CA ASN A 20 4.75 21.94 -0.83
C ASN A 20 3.26 21.81 -0.45
N GLY A 21 2.95 21.53 0.83
CA GLY A 21 1.56 21.46 1.31
C GLY A 21 0.80 20.21 0.87
N TYR A 22 1.47 19.16 0.43
CA TYR A 22 0.84 17.87 0.18
C TYR A 22 0.52 17.18 1.50
N VAL A 23 -0.73 16.70 1.62
CA VAL A 23 -1.23 16.02 2.82
C VAL A 23 -1.26 14.50 2.69
N ARG A 24 -0.80 13.96 1.55
CA ARG A 24 -0.75 12.52 1.27
C ARG A 24 0.57 12.15 0.62
N PHE A 25 1.15 11.05 1.10
CA PHE A 25 2.33 10.41 0.54
C PHE A 25 2.06 8.91 0.42
N GLU A 26 2.31 8.34 -0.77
CA GLU A 26 2.10 6.93 -1.06
C GLU A 26 3.47 6.23 -1.14
N GLY A 27 3.80 5.43 -0.13
CA GLY A 27 5.05 4.65 -0.10
C GLY A 27 5.05 3.39 -0.97
N GLY A 28 4.12 3.31 -1.94
CA GLY A 28 3.88 2.17 -2.84
C GLY A 28 3.03 1.04 -2.23
N ALA A 29 2.68 0.04 -3.04
CA ALA A 29 1.86 -1.11 -2.64
C ALA A 29 2.66 -2.21 -1.89
N GLN A 30 1.98 -2.99 -1.05
CA GLN A 30 2.47 -4.16 -0.29
C GLN A 30 3.61 -3.92 0.73
N GLY A 31 3.65 -4.79 1.75
CA GLY A 31 4.78 -4.96 2.67
C GLY A 31 4.49 -4.53 4.11
N GLU A 32 4.38 -5.49 5.01
CA GLU A 32 4.20 -5.26 6.46
C GLU A 32 5.29 -4.37 7.06
N HIS A 33 6.50 -4.44 6.49
CA HIS A 33 7.64 -3.62 6.89
C HIS A 33 7.41 -2.10 6.72
N LYS A 34 6.38 -1.68 5.96
CA LYS A 34 5.98 -0.27 5.82
C LYS A 34 5.24 0.26 7.04
N MET A 35 4.57 -0.62 7.79
CA MET A 35 3.93 -0.26 9.07
C MET A 35 4.96 0.31 10.03
N ALA A 36 6.09 -0.39 10.19
CA ALA A 36 7.20 0.07 11.04
C ALA A 36 7.80 1.43 10.60
N ARG A 37 7.48 1.90 9.39
CA ARG A 37 7.92 3.20 8.83
C ARG A 37 6.82 4.27 8.93
N GLY A 38 5.71 3.97 9.59
CA GLY A 38 4.58 4.89 9.77
C GLY A 38 3.59 4.94 8.62
N LEU A 39 3.64 3.98 7.68
CA LEU A 39 2.73 3.90 6.53
C LEU A 39 1.68 2.81 6.80
N LEU A 40 0.49 3.24 7.25
CA LEU A 40 -0.63 2.36 7.54
C LEU A 40 -1.26 1.79 6.25
N PRO A 41 -1.85 0.58 6.29
CA PRO A 41 -2.53 0.01 5.14
C PRO A 41 -3.75 0.86 4.77
N VAL A 42 -3.82 1.21 3.50
CA VAL A 42 -4.98 1.84 2.89
C VAL A 42 -5.41 0.97 1.71
N ALA A 43 -6.69 0.63 1.65
CA ALA A 43 -7.24 -0.08 0.51
C ALA A 43 -7.23 0.84 -0.71
N THR A 44 -6.55 0.40 -1.77
CA THR A 44 -6.41 1.15 -3.03
C THR A 44 -6.99 0.32 -4.17
N HIS A 45 -7.73 0.98 -5.04
CA HIS A 45 -8.36 0.35 -6.21
C HIS A 45 -7.57 0.69 -7.47
N SER A 46 -7.54 -0.25 -8.40
CA SER A 46 -6.98 -0.04 -9.74
C SER A 46 -7.94 -0.60 -10.78
N ALA A 47 -7.92 -0.02 -11.98
CA ALA A 47 -8.75 -0.44 -13.09
C ALA A 47 -7.85 -0.91 -14.23
N HIS A 48 -8.11 -2.11 -14.74
CA HIS A 48 -7.31 -2.74 -15.78
C HIS A 48 -8.22 -3.20 -16.90
N TRP A 49 -7.87 -2.86 -18.15
CA TRP A 49 -8.55 -3.40 -19.32
C TRP A 49 -7.76 -4.59 -19.87
N LEU A 50 -8.44 -5.71 -20.05
CA LEU A 50 -7.86 -6.95 -20.55
C LEU A 50 -8.49 -7.31 -21.89
N ARG A 51 -7.66 -7.37 -22.95
CA ARG A 51 -8.14 -7.60 -24.33
C ARG A 51 -8.62 -9.03 -24.58
N ASP A 52 -7.89 -10.03 -24.09
CA ASP A 52 -8.25 -11.43 -24.26
C ASP A 52 -9.31 -11.82 -23.22
N ALA A 53 -10.49 -12.20 -23.71
CA ALA A 53 -11.63 -12.53 -22.84
C ALA A 53 -11.35 -13.71 -21.91
N ARG A 54 -10.53 -14.68 -22.32
CA ARG A 54 -10.16 -15.82 -21.47
C ARG A 54 -9.24 -15.39 -20.34
N PHE A 55 -8.31 -14.49 -20.64
CA PHE A 55 -7.44 -13.92 -19.60
C PHE A 55 -8.23 -13.02 -18.64
N ALA A 56 -9.18 -12.22 -19.15
CA ALA A 56 -10.07 -11.43 -18.33
C ALA A 56 -10.89 -12.29 -17.36
N ALA A 57 -11.42 -13.43 -17.84
CA ALA A 57 -12.14 -14.38 -17.00
C ALA A 57 -11.23 -14.98 -15.91
N ALA A 58 -10.03 -15.43 -16.26
CA ALA A 58 -9.08 -15.99 -15.30
C ALA A 58 -8.70 -14.99 -14.19
N VAL A 59 -8.50 -13.72 -14.54
CA VAL A 59 -8.24 -12.65 -13.57
C VAL A 59 -9.47 -12.39 -12.69
N ALA A 60 -10.67 -12.37 -13.27
CA ALA A 60 -11.91 -12.19 -12.51
C ALA A 60 -12.14 -13.32 -11.50
N ASP A 61 -11.92 -14.57 -11.89
CA ASP A 61 -12.06 -15.74 -11.00
C ASP A 61 -11.06 -15.67 -9.84
N PHE A 62 -9.81 -15.28 -10.12
CA PHE A 62 -8.80 -15.07 -9.08
C PHE A 62 -9.21 -13.95 -8.11
N LEU A 63 -9.64 -12.79 -8.63
CA LEU A 63 -10.06 -11.65 -7.81
C LEU A 63 -11.28 -11.97 -6.94
N ALA A 64 -12.21 -12.79 -7.44
CA ALA A 64 -13.36 -13.24 -6.66
C ALA A 64 -12.95 -14.10 -5.45
N ALA A 65 -11.92 -14.94 -5.61
CA ALA A 65 -11.37 -15.74 -4.53
C ALA A 65 -10.49 -14.90 -3.56
N GLU A 66 -9.64 -14.02 -4.10
CA GLU A 66 -8.70 -13.20 -3.33
C GLU A 66 -9.40 -12.09 -2.53
N GLY A 67 -10.45 -11.49 -3.08
CA GLY A 67 -11.14 -10.33 -2.50
C GLY A 67 -11.63 -10.55 -1.07
N ALA A 68 -12.08 -11.78 -0.75
CA ALA A 68 -12.47 -12.13 0.61
C ALA A 68 -11.28 -12.07 1.59
N GLY A 69 -10.10 -12.53 1.18
CA GLY A 69 -8.90 -12.55 2.03
C GLY A 69 -8.22 -11.19 2.19
N ILE A 70 -8.40 -10.27 1.24
CA ILE A 70 -7.79 -8.92 1.32
C ILE A 70 -8.37 -8.11 2.49
N GLY A 71 -9.68 -8.20 2.73
CA GLY A 71 -10.33 -7.50 3.84
C GLY A 71 -9.75 -7.93 5.19
N ASP A 72 -9.76 -9.24 5.44
CA ASP A 72 -9.21 -9.84 6.66
C ASP A 72 -7.73 -9.49 6.85
N TYR A 73 -6.94 -9.51 5.77
CA TYR A 73 -5.52 -9.14 5.80
C TYR A 73 -5.31 -7.67 6.18
N VAL A 74 -6.11 -6.75 5.64
CA VAL A 74 -6.02 -5.32 5.98
C VAL A 74 -6.37 -5.09 7.46
N ASP A 75 -7.37 -5.80 7.98
CA ASP A 75 -7.77 -5.69 9.38
C ASP A 75 -6.71 -6.28 10.32
N GLU A 76 -6.10 -7.43 10.00
CA GLU A 76 -4.97 -7.99 10.76
C GLU A 76 -3.80 -7.00 10.83
N LEU A 77 -3.48 -6.32 9.71
CA LEU A 77 -2.43 -5.31 9.71
C LEU A 77 -2.78 -4.12 10.61
N ARG A 78 -4.05 -3.69 10.64
CA ARG A 78 -4.50 -2.59 11.49
C ARG A 78 -4.46 -2.93 12.97
N GLU A 79 -4.70 -4.19 13.35
CA GLU A 79 -4.53 -4.63 14.74
C GLU A 79 -3.08 -4.48 15.23
N ARG A 80 -2.10 -4.53 14.31
CA ARG A 80 -0.67 -4.33 14.58
C ARG A 80 -0.23 -2.88 14.43
N ASN A 81 -1.11 -1.92 14.70
CA ASN A 81 -0.81 -0.50 14.57
C ASN A 81 0.40 -0.10 15.45
N PRO A 82 1.46 0.49 14.87
CA PRO A 82 2.65 0.91 15.62
C PRO A 82 2.45 2.19 16.44
N PHE A 83 1.35 2.92 16.24
CA PHE A 83 1.06 4.16 16.95
C PHE A 83 0.38 3.88 18.29
N LYS A 84 0.71 4.67 19.31
CA LYS A 84 0.05 4.57 20.62
C LYS A 84 -1.42 4.96 20.49
N SER A 85 -2.30 4.16 21.10
CA SER A 85 -3.68 4.58 21.35
C SER A 85 -3.67 5.82 22.25
N SER A 86 -4.41 6.85 21.84
CA SER A 86 -4.55 8.10 22.60
C SER A 86 -5.40 7.92 23.85
#